data_AF-A0A5C7NH99-F1
#
_entry.id   AF-A0A5C7NH99-F1
#
_cell.length_a   1.000
_cell.length_b   1.000
_cell.length_c   1.000
_cell.angle_alpha   90.00
_cell.angle_beta   90.00
_cell.angle_gamma   90.00
#
_symmetry.space_group_name_H-M   'P 1'
#
loop_
_entity.id
_entity.type
_entity.pdbx_description
1 polymer ?
#
loop_
_entity_poly.entity_id
_entity_poly.type
_entity_poly.pdbx_seq_one_letter_code
_entity_poly.pdbx_strand_id
1 'polypeptide(L)' 'VNTFRNPHGDPVPESLELARSTDEEKQSQLTRLASFHQRHAAEAQVQVGRLKQAVIDNHNVFEVGGQYRRSM' A
#
# COMPACT_ATOMS: atom_id res chain seq x y z
N VAL A 1 17.99 17.01 12.56
CA VAL A 1 19.10 17.97 12.74
C VAL A 1 18.87 18.76 14.01
N ASN A 2 19.93 19.00 14.79
CA ASN A 2 20.08 20.11 15.74
C ASN A 2 21.58 20.38 15.88
N THR A 3 21.93 21.67 15.98
CA THR A 3 23.23 22.24 16.35
C THR A 3 24.18 22.60 15.18
N PHE A 4 24.44 23.92 15.05
CA PHE A 4 25.38 24.68 14.20
C PHE A 4 25.53 24.27 12.73
N ARG A 5 24.77 24.93 11.83
CA ARG A 5 25.10 24.93 10.40
C ARG A 5 26.22 25.93 10.10
N ASN A 6 27.21 25.48 9.33
CA ASN A 6 28.38 26.22 8.87
C ASN A 6 27.96 27.45 8.03
N PRO A 7 28.52 28.67 8.25
CA PRO A 7 28.26 29.86 7.42
C PRO A 7 28.77 29.73 5.97
N HIS A 8 29.66 28.78 5.70
CA HIS A 8 30.06 28.32 4.35
C HIS A 8 29.45 26.96 4.05
N GLY A 9 28.13 26.81 4.26
CA GLY A 9 27.41 25.53 4.16
C GLY A 9 27.80 24.73 2.93
N ASP A 10 28.03 23.43 3.13
CA ASP A 10 28.46 22.51 2.07
C ASP A 10 27.61 22.73 0.81
N PRO A 11 28.24 22.84 -0.38
CA PRO A 11 27.50 22.99 -1.62
C PRO A 11 26.54 21.81 -1.74
N VAL A 12 25.24 22.09 -1.69
CA VAL A 12 24.22 21.09 -2.00
C VAL A 12 24.53 20.61 -3.42
N PRO A 13 24.76 19.31 -3.65
CA PRO A 13 25.02 18.80 -4.98
C PRO A 13 23.91 19.27 -5.93
N GLU A 14 24.28 19.88 -7.06
CA GLU A 14 23.30 20.41 -8.03
C GLU A 14 22.32 19.34 -8.52
N SER A 15 22.73 18.06 -8.50
CA SER A 15 21.86 16.93 -8.78
C SER A 15 21.96 15.88 -7.67
N LEU A 16 20.85 15.70 -6.94
CA LEU A 16 20.63 14.53 -6.10
C LEU A 16 19.93 13.47 -6.96
N GLU A 17 20.56 12.31 -7.16
CA GLU A 17 19.87 11.19 -7.81
C GLU A 17 18.75 10.70 -6.89
N LEU A 18 17.53 10.77 -7.41
CA LEU A 18 16.34 10.31 -6.71
C LEU A 18 15.97 8.93 -7.25
N ALA A 19 15.89 7.94 -6.37
CA ALA A 19 15.26 6.68 -6.69
C ALA A 19 13.76 6.93 -6.95
N ARG A 20 13.36 6.82 -8.22
CA ARG A 20 11.98 6.97 -8.67
C ARG A 20 11.57 5.70 -9.38
N SER A 21 10.31 5.31 -9.21
CA SER A 21 9.76 4.21 -9.99
C SER A 21 9.69 4.56 -11.47
N THR A 22 9.97 3.59 -12.34
CA THR A 22 9.84 3.75 -13.78
C THR A 22 8.36 3.71 -14.20
N ASP A 23 8.08 4.07 -15.44
CA ASP A 23 6.70 4.01 -15.95
C ASP A 23 6.25 2.56 -16.18
N GLU A 24 7.17 1.66 -16.57
CA GLU A 24 6.92 0.23 -16.71
C GLU A 24 6.52 -0.41 -15.37
N GLU A 25 7.18 0.00 -14.27
CA GLU A 25 6.83 -0.46 -12.93
C GLU A 25 5.40 -0.04 -12.56
N LYS A 26 5.03 1.22 -12.85
CA LYS A 26 3.66 1.71 -12.61
C LYS A 26 2.63 0.91 -13.43
N GLN A 27 2.90 0.68 -14.71
CA GLN A 27 2.00 -0.10 -15.58
C GLN A 27 1.88 -1.56 -15.14
N SER A 28 2.98 -2.15 -14.67
CA SER A 28 2.99 -3.49 -14.08
C SER A 28 2.09 -3.57 -12.86
N GLN A 29 2.16 -2.58 -11.97
CA GLN A 29 1.32 -2.51 -10.77
C GLN A 29 -0.17 -2.38 -11.12
N LEU A 30 -0.53 -1.56 -12.12
CA LEU A 30 -1.92 -1.43 -12.57
C LEU A 30 -2.44 -2.73 -13.18
N THR A 31 -1.64 -3.41 -13.99
CA THR A 31 -2.00 -4.70 -14.59
C THR A 31 -2.24 -5.75 -13.50
N ARG A 32 -1.32 -5.85 -12.53
CA ARG A 32 -1.44 -6.79 -11.40
C ARG A 32 -2.67 -6.50 -10.55
N LEU A 33 -2.98 -5.22 -10.31
CA LEU A 33 -4.18 -4.79 -9.59
C LEU A 33 -5.46 -5.22 -10.33
N ALA A 34 -5.53 -4.96 -11.63
CA ALA A 34 -6.68 -5.37 -12.44
C ALA A 34 -6.87 -6.88 -12.46
N SER A 35 -5.79 -7.65 -12.64
CA SER A 35 -5.85 -9.12 -12.59
C SER A 35 -6.27 -9.63 -11.21
N PHE A 36 -5.81 -9.00 -10.12
CA PHE A 36 -6.24 -9.35 -8.77
C PHE A 36 -7.73 -9.10 -8.58
N HIS A 37 -8.24 -7.94 -8.98
CA HIS A 37 -9.67 -7.64 -8.92
C HIS A 37 -10.51 -8.64 -9.71
N GLN A 38 -10.08 -9.01 -10.92
CA GLN A 38 -10.79 -10.00 -11.73
C GLN A 38 -10.83 -11.37 -11.06
N ARG A 39 -9.70 -11.86 -10.54
CA ARG A 39 -9.62 -13.16 -9.86
C ARG A 39 -10.53 -13.24 -8.64
N HIS A 40 -10.67 -12.15 -7.89
CA HIS A 40 -11.41 -12.12 -6.63
C HIS A 40 -12.79 -11.47 -6.72
N ALA A 41 -13.29 -11.17 -7.93
CA ALA A 41 -14.50 -10.38 -8.14
C ALA A 41 -15.74 -10.95 -7.40
N ALA A 42 -15.91 -12.28 -7.44
CA ALA A 42 -17.04 -12.96 -6.79
C ALA A 42 -16.95 -12.91 -5.25
N GLU A 43 -15.75 -13.04 -4.70
CA GLU A 43 -15.53 -13.10 -3.25
C GLU A 43 -15.43 -11.70 -2.62
N ALA A 44 -14.99 -10.70 -3.38
CA ALA A 44 -14.72 -9.35 -2.89
C ALA A 44 -15.94 -8.72 -2.20
N GLN A 45 -17.12 -8.81 -2.81
CA GLN A 45 -18.34 -8.24 -2.23
C GLN A 45 -18.71 -8.91 -0.90
N VAL A 46 -18.55 -10.22 -0.80
CA VAL A 46 -18.82 -11.00 0.42
C VAL A 46 -17.87 -10.59 1.54
N GLN A 47 -16.57 -10.50 1.26
CA GLN A 47 -15.57 -10.16 2.28
C GLN A 47 -15.69 -8.70 2.75
N VAL A 48 -15.97 -7.77 1.83
CA VAL A 48 -16.26 -6.37 2.19
C VAL A 48 -17.51 -6.28 3.06
N GLY A 49 -18.55 -7.06 2.77
CA GLY A 49 -19.76 -7.15 3.60
C GLY A 49 -19.45 -7.64 5.03
N ARG A 50 -18.65 -8.69 5.16
CA ARG A 50 -18.22 -9.22 6.47
C ARG A 50 -17.44 -8.20 7.29
N LEU A 51 -16.54 -7.46 6.66
CA LEU A 51 -15.77 -6.41 7.34
C LEU A 51 -16.67 -5.29 7.85
N LYS A 52 -17.63 -4.85 7.03
CA LYS A 52 -18.62 -3.85 7.43
C LYS A 52 -19.47 -4.33 8.61
N GLN A 53 -19.94 -5.58 8.55
CA GLN A 53 -20.75 -6.16 9.61
C GLN A 53 -19.98 -6.26 10.94
N ALA A 54 -18.72 -6.67 10.90
CA ALA A 54 -17.89 -6.71 12.10
C ALA A 54 -17.69 -5.35 12.77
N VAL A 55 -17.64 -4.26 11.99
CA VAL A 55 -17.62 -2.90 12.56
C VAL A 55 -18.95 -2.56 13.23
N ILE A 56 -20.08 -2.88 12.59
CA ILE A 56 -21.43 -2.66 13.14
C ILE A 56 -21.60 -3.40 14.47
N ASP A 57 -21.14 -4.64 14.53
CA ASP A 57 -21.27 -5.51 15.69
C ASP A 57 -20.17 -5.29 16.75
N ASN A 58 -19.30 -4.30 16.57
CA ASN A 58 -18.16 -3.98 17.45
C ASN A 58 -17.22 -5.18 17.69
N HIS A 59 -17.03 -6.00 16.65
CA HIS A 59 -16.11 -7.13 16.64
C HIS A 59 -14.68 -6.70 16.25
N ASN A 60 -13.71 -7.57 16.52
CA ASN A 60 -12.33 -7.36 16.14
C ASN A 60 -12.14 -7.49 14.61
N VAL A 61 -11.95 -6.36 13.93
CA VAL A 61 -11.78 -6.30 12.47
C VAL A 61 -10.55 -7.04 11.95
N PHE A 62 -9.52 -7.25 12.76
CA PHE A 62 -8.31 -7.99 12.36
C PHE A 62 -8.59 -9.49 12.16
N GLU A 63 -9.54 -10.05 12.91
CA GLU A 63 -9.91 -11.48 12.80
C GLU A 63 -10.62 -11.77 11.49
N VAL A 64 -11.44 -10.83 11.01
CA VAL A 64 -12.15 -10.93 9.73
C VAL A 64 -11.19 -10.84 8.55
N GLY A 65 -10.16 -9.97 8.62
CA GLY A 65 -9.14 -9.84 7.57
C GLY A 65 -8.10 -10.97 7.57
N GLY A 66 -7.81 -11.57 8.72
CA GLY A 66 -6.77 -12.59 8.89
C GLY A 66 -7.13 -13.97 8.31
N GLN A 67 -8.42 -14.29 8.17
CA GLN A 67 -8.89 -15.59 7.69
C GLN A 67 -8.53 -15.86 6.21
N TYR A 68 -8.24 -14.83 5.41
CA TYR A 68 -7.92 -14.99 3.98
C TYR A 68 -6.46 -15.40 3.70
N ARG A 69 -5.52 -15.11 4.63
CA ARG A 69 -4.07 -15.36 4.40
C ARG A 69 -3.65 -16.83 4.60
N ARG A 70 -4.57 -17.71 5.00
CA ARG A 70 -4.29 -19.11 5.34
C ARG A 70 -4.81 -20.13 4.31
N SER A 71 -5.43 -19.68 3.21
CA SER A 71 -6.09 -20.55 2.22
C SER A 71 -5.60 -20.35 0.77
N MET A 72 -4.43 -19.75 0.59
CA MET A 72 -3.62 -19.79 -0.65
C MET A 72 -2.28 -20.41 -0.32
#